data_AF-A0AAJ2HB79-F1
#
_entry.id   AF-A0AAJ2HB79-F1
#
_cell.length_a   1.000
_cell.length_b   1.000
_cell.length_c   1.000
_cell.angle_alpha   90.00
_cell.angle_beta   90.00
_cell.angle_gamma   90.00
#
_symmetry.space_group_name_H-M   'P 1'
#
loop_
_entity.id
_entity.type
_entity.pdbx_description
1 polymer ?
#
loop_
_entity_poly.entity_id
_entity_poly.type
_entity_poly.pdbx_seq_one_letter_code
_entity_poly.pdbx_strand_id
1 'polypeptide(L)'
;MDQMESVASVALPNGMALYMLGWGDYERSNEGPFLGLATLDFKALAGQYRNDRYAEKEAAGEDECWLNEADFCSWLNEKGYLSPVTTKSVEIYISSTDGKQYVPKHWPECPECRPGRGKKDYGRCRESLNRIEVFYRCSNCSTTWGHHDEPNDEKLPMLEDDGRDTEGGCVPFSISKTCGIPFPTVIEVCRRYGWDSQGMNTGEAAKAMKSLGFTLVSVPLPGTGSKGKHTVRSVAAALHPSRAYILEVKSHWLSYVGGELVDNDRSTGLSTHVHHLYEVHRDLESASADSL
;
A
#
# COMPACT_ATOMS: atom_id res chain seq x y z
N MET A 1 36.90 -12.46 -24.47
CA MET A 1 36.10 -12.39 -25.71
C MET A 1 35.51 -13.76 -25.89
N ASP A 2 34.39 -14.00 -25.20
CA ASP A 2 33.73 -15.30 -25.26
C ASP A 2 32.95 -15.41 -26.56
N GLN A 3 33.14 -16.53 -27.25
CA GLN A 3 32.46 -16.86 -28.49
C GLN A 3 30.98 -17.09 -28.17
N MET A 4 30.10 -16.19 -28.62
CA MET A 4 28.66 -16.45 -28.68
C MET A 4 28.45 -17.63 -29.63
N GLU A 5 28.14 -18.80 -29.07
CA GLU A 5 27.60 -19.92 -29.83
C GLU A 5 26.35 -19.44 -30.58
N SER A 6 26.26 -19.75 -31.88
CA SER A 6 25.14 -19.29 -32.70
C SER A 6 23.84 -19.89 -32.20
N VAL A 7 23.05 -19.10 -31.49
CA VAL A 7 21.68 -19.47 -31.10
C VAL A 7 20.88 -19.64 -32.40
N ALA A 8 20.39 -20.84 -32.66
CA ALA A 8 19.53 -21.10 -33.80
C ALA A 8 18.28 -20.21 -33.69
N SER A 9 18.11 -19.28 -34.62
CA SER A 9 16.93 -18.43 -34.67
C SER A 9 15.74 -19.26 -35.12
N VAL A 10 14.76 -19.44 -34.23
CA VAL A 10 13.46 -20.02 -34.61
C VAL A 10 12.63 -18.91 -35.22
N ALA A 11 12.31 -19.03 -36.50
CA ALA A 11 11.37 -18.13 -37.15
C ALA A 11 9.98 -18.32 -36.54
N LEU A 12 9.38 -17.23 -36.03
CA LEU A 12 8.01 -17.26 -35.55
C LEU A 12 7.05 -17.51 -36.73
N PRO A 13 5.94 -18.23 -36.51
CA PRO A 13 4.91 -18.35 -37.53
C PRO A 13 4.43 -16.97 -38.01
N ASN A 14 4.11 -16.85 -39.30
CA ASN A 14 3.66 -15.58 -39.87
C ASN A 14 2.47 -15.01 -39.11
N GLY A 15 2.58 -13.74 -38.71
CA GLY A 15 1.54 -13.03 -37.97
C GLY A 15 1.49 -13.34 -36.47
N MET A 16 2.42 -14.14 -35.94
CA MET A 16 2.57 -14.39 -34.51
C MET A 16 3.67 -13.52 -33.90
N ALA A 17 3.54 -13.26 -32.60
CA ALA A 17 4.52 -12.58 -31.77
C ALA A 17 4.75 -13.36 -30.48
N LEU A 18 5.96 -13.24 -29.94
CA LEU A 18 6.24 -13.63 -28.55
C LEU A 18 5.90 -12.47 -27.63
N TYR A 19 5.13 -12.78 -26.59
CA TYR A 19 4.73 -11.86 -25.55
C TYR A 19 5.42 -12.22 -24.25
N MET A 20 6.07 -11.21 -23.66
CA MET A 20 6.47 -11.18 -22.26
C MET A 20 5.51 -10.20 -21.60
N LEU A 21 4.68 -10.69 -20.69
CA LEU A 21 3.70 -9.87 -19.99
C LEU A 21 4.32 -9.37 -18.70
N GLY A 22 4.25 -8.06 -18.49
CA GLY A 22 4.68 -7.41 -17.25
C GLY A 22 3.61 -6.43 -16.80
N TRP A 23 3.44 -6.32 -15.48
CA TRP A 23 2.52 -5.39 -14.86
C TRP A 23 3.24 -4.64 -13.73
N GLY A 24 3.05 -3.32 -13.66
CA GLY A 24 3.79 -2.44 -12.73
C GLY A 24 5.16 -1.97 -13.24
N ASP A 25 5.94 -1.36 -12.35
CA ASP A 25 7.32 -0.97 -12.65
C ASP A 25 8.16 -2.22 -12.95
N TYR A 26 8.94 -2.13 -14.04
CA TYR A 26 9.63 -3.19 -14.81
C TYR A 26 10.49 -4.21 -14.04
N GLU A 27 10.54 -4.15 -12.71
CA GLU A 27 11.56 -4.83 -11.91
C GLU A 27 11.13 -6.18 -11.31
N ARG A 28 9.83 -6.53 -11.24
CA ARG A 28 9.42 -7.64 -10.33
C ARG A 28 8.62 -8.82 -10.86
N SER A 29 8.08 -8.85 -12.07
CA SER A 29 7.69 -10.12 -12.68
C SER A 29 7.50 -10.00 -14.18
N ASN A 30 8.18 -10.87 -14.92
CA ASN A 30 7.89 -11.10 -16.33
C ASN A 30 7.22 -12.48 -16.41
N GLU A 31 5.94 -12.53 -16.76
CA GLU A 31 5.28 -13.78 -17.10
C GLU A 31 5.48 -14.08 -18.60
N GLY A 32 5.77 -15.33 -18.91
CA GLY A 32 6.01 -15.80 -20.28
C GLY A 32 7.29 -16.63 -20.42
N PRO A 33 7.71 -16.91 -21.67
CA PRO A 33 7.18 -16.37 -22.92
C PRO A 33 5.87 -17.03 -23.36
N PHE A 34 5.00 -16.23 -23.99
CA PHE A 34 3.78 -16.70 -24.63
C PHE A 34 3.80 -16.45 -26.13
N LEU A 35 3.22 -17.35 -26.92
CA LEU A 35 2.99 -17.15 -28.35
C LEU A 35 1.54 -16.70 -28.57
N GLY A 36 1.33 -15.66 -29.38
CA GLY A 36 0.00 -15.19 -29.75
C GLY A 36 0.01 -14.40 -31.05
N LEU A 37 -1.16 -14.00 -31.54
CA LEU A 37 -1.27 -13.17 -32.76
C LEU A 37 -0.63 -11.80 -32.52
N ALA A 38 0.19 -11.32 -33.45
CA ALA A 38 0.85 -10.01 -33.35
C ALA A 38 -0.13 -8.83 -33.23
N THR A 39 -1.38 -9.04 -33.66
CA THR A 39 -2.46 -8.06 -33.68
C THR A 39 -3.34 -8.08 -32.43
N LEU A 40 -2.97 -8.79 -31.36
CA LEU A 40 -3.75 -8.79 -30.12
C LEU A 40 -3.85 -7.38 -29.54
N ASP A 41 -5.08 -6.96 -29.23
CA ASP A 41 -5.39 -5.72 -28.52
C ASP A 41 -5.62 -6.02 -27.04
N PHE A 42 -4.54 -5.93 -26.25
CA PHE A 42 -4.59 -6.19 -24.81
C PHE A 42 -5.53 -5.25 -24.06
N LYS A 43 -5.79 -4.04 -24.57
CA LYS A 43 -6.74 -3.12 -23.93
C LYS A 43 -8.18 -3.62 -24.10
N ALA A 44 -8.53 -4.07 -25.30
CA ALA A 44 -9.82 -4.68 -25.56
C ALA A 44 -10.00 -5.98 -24.76
N LEU A 45 -8.96 -6.83 -24.74
CA LEU A 45 -8.96 -8.10 -24.01
C LEU A 45 -9.08 -7.89 -22.48
N ALA A 46 -8.40 -6.90 -21.91
CA ALA A 46 -8.56 -6.54 -20.50
C ALA A 46 -9.97 -6.01 -20.18
N GLY A 47 -10.65 -5.40 -21.15
CA GLY A 47 -12.08 -5.06 -21.04
C GLY A 47 -12.96 -6.31 -20.97
N GLN A 48 -12.71 -7.29 -21.85
CA GLN A 48 -13.44 -8.56 -21.88
C GLN A 48 -13.23 -9.38 -20.62
N TYR A 49 -11.97 -9.52 -20.17
CA TYR A 49 -11.64 -10.22 -18.92
C TYR A 49 -12.42 -9.68 -17.72
N ARG A 50 -12.47 -8.35 -17.56
CA ARG A 50 -13.23 -7.73 -16.46
C ARG A 50 -14.71 -8.07 -16.53
N ASN A 51 -15.30 -7.99 -17.71
CA ASN A 51 -16.70 -8.31 -17.91
C ASN A 51 -17.00 -9.79 -17.59
N ASP A 52 -16.14 -10.71 -18.07
CA ASP A 52 -16.27 -12.14 -17.78
C ASP A 52 -16.18 -12.41 -16.27
N ARG A 53 -15.20 -11.82 -15.58
CA ARG A 53 -15.04 -11.97 -14.13
C ARG A 53 -16.20 -11.39 -13.34
N TYR A 54 -16.70 -10.22 -13.72
CA TYR A 54 -17.87 -9.63 -13.07
C TYR A 54 -19.12 -10.50 -13.25
N ALA A 55 -19.34 -11.03 -14.46
CA ALA A 55 -20.47 -11.93 -14.72
C ALA A 55 -20.36 -13.25 -13.93
N GLU A 56 -19.16 -13.83 -13.81
CA GLU A 56 -18.90 -15.01 -12.98
C GLU A 56 -19.24 -14.76 -11.51
N LYS A 57 -18.82 -13.62 -10.96
CA LYS A 57 -19.03 -13.26 -9.56
C LYS A 57 -20.48 -12.90 -9.26
N GLU A 58 -21.14 -12.19 -10.17
CA GLU A 58 -22.57 -11.92 -10.10
C GLU A 58 -23.40 -13.23 -10.11
N ALA A 59 -23.04 -14.17 -10.99
CA ALA A 59 -23.70 -15.49 -11.03
C ALA A 59 -23.47 -16.32 -9.76
N ALA A 60 -22.35 -16.11 -9.07
CA ALA A 60 -22.03 -16.73 -7.79
C ALA A 60 -22.68 -16.03 -6.59
N GLY A 61 -23.30 -14.86 -6.78
CA GLY A 61 -23.87 -14.05 -5.70
C GLY A 61 -22.82 -13.42 -4.78
N GLU A 62 -21.62 -13.16 -5.31
CA GLU A 62 -20.56 -12.49 -4.56
C GLU A 62 -20.69 -10.96 -4.69
N ASP A 63 -20.64 -10.24 -3.57
CA ASP A 63 -20.74 -8.77 -3.52
C ASP A 63 -19.41 -8.06 -3.89
N GLU A 64 -18.33 -8.83 -4.07
CA GLU A 64 -17.00 -8.32 -4.40
C GLU A 64 -16.38 -9.10 -5.55
N CYS A 65 -15.63 -8.40 -6.41
CA CYS A 65 -14.88 -9.01 -7.50
C CYS A 65 -13.45 -8.47 -7.52
N TRP A 66 -12.52 -9.30 -7.05
CA TRP A 66 -11.09 -9.03 -7.10
C TRP A 66 -10.52 -9.46 -8.45
N LEU A 67 -9.75 -8.56 -9.07
CA LEU A 67 -9.07 -8.83 -10.34
C LEU A 67 -7.58 -9.03 -10.05
N ASN A 68 -7.05 -10.18 -10.42
CA ASN A 68 -5.64 -10.51 -10.30
C ASN A 68 -4.96 -10.58 -11.68
N GLU A 69 -3.67 -10.27 -11.71
CA GLU A 69 -2.78 -10.24 -12.87
C GLU A 69 -2.44 -11.66 -13.36
N ALA A 70 -2.05 -12.56 -12.46
CA ALA A 70 -1.81 -13.97 -12.77
C ALA A 70 -3.07 -14.63 -13.36
N ASP A 71 -4.25 -14.18 -12.89
CA ASP A 71 -5.54 -14.63 -13.40
C ASP A 71 -5.81 -14.11 -14.82
N PHE A 72 -5.35 -12.89 -15.17
CA PHE A 72 -5.52 -12.37 -16.53
C PHE A 72 -4.66 -13.13 -17.54
N CYS A 73 -3.40 -13.42 -17.20
CA CYS A 73 -2.53 -14.26 -18.05
C CYS A 73 -3.11 -15.68 -18.22
N SER A 74 -3.60 -16.26 -17.13
CA SER A 74 -4.26 -17.57 -17.16
C SER A 74 -5.53 -17.53 -18.02
N TRP A 75 -6.36 -16.49 -17.88
CA TRP A 75 -7.54 -16.27 -18.70
C TRP A 75 -7.22 -16.13 -20.19
N LEU A 76 -6.14 -15.40 -20.55
CA LEU A 76 -5.70 -15.29 -21.95
C LEU A 76 -5.29 -16.65 -22.54
N ASN A 77 -4.66 -17.50 -21.72
CA ASN A 77 -4.29 -18.86 -22.11
C ASN A 77 -5.53 -19.77 -22.25
N GLU A 78 -6.44 -19.74 -21.28
CA GLU A 78 -7.68 -20.51 -21.29
C GLU A 78 -8.59 -20.18 -22.48
N LYS A 79 -8.66 -18.89 -22.85
CA LYS A 79 -9.41 -18.42 -24.03
C LYS A 79 -8.66 -18.66 -25.35
N GLY A 80 -7.43 -19.15 -25.30
CA GLY A 80 -6.61 -19.47 -26.48
C GLY A 80 -6.03 -18.24 -27.20
N TYR A 81 -6.01 -17.07 -26.56
CA TYR A 81 -5.35 -15.89 -27.12
C TYR A 81 -3.83 -15.99 -27.06
N LEU A 82 -3.33 -16.63 -26.00
CA LEU A 82 -1.91 -16.88 -25.77
C LEU A 82 -1.69 -18.38 -25.56
N SER A 83 -0.49 -18.85 -25.89
CA SER A 83 -0.05 -20.21 -25.59
C SER A 83 1.33 -20.17 -24.94
N PRO A 84 1.52 -20.81 -23.78
CA PRO A 84 2.82 -20.81 -23.11
C PRO A 84 3.86 -21.51 -23.98
N VAL A 85 5.05 -20.92 -24.04
CA VAL A 85 6.19 -21.50 -24.75
C VAL A 85 7.12 -22.14 -23.73
N THR A 86 7.28 -23.46 -23.81
CA THR A 86 8.19 -24.19 -22.94
C THR A 86 9.64 -23.86 -23.30
N THR A 87 10.35 -23.18 -22.40
CA THR A 87 11.77 -22.87 -22.56
C THR A 87 12.52 -22.90 -21.22
N LYS A 88 13.84 -23.08 -21.27
CA LYS A 88 14.73 -23.04 -20.10
C LYS A 88 15.24 -21.63 -19.78
N SER A 89 15.34 -20.78 -20.80
CA SER A 89 15.75 -19.38 -20.68
C SER A 89 15.17 -18.55 -21.82
N VAL A 90 15.01 -17.25 -21.58
CA VAL A 90 14.66 -16.25 -22.59
C VAL A 90 15.69 -15.15 -22.50
N GLU A 91 16.36 -14.86 -23.61
CA GLU A 91 17.26 -13.72 -23.73
C GLU A 91 16.63 -12.71 -24.70
N ILE A 92 16.43 -11.49 -24.23
CA ILE A 92 15.85 -10.40 -25.03
C ILE A 92 16.99 -9.46 -25.42
N TYR A 93 17.32 -9.44 -26.71
CA TYR A 93 18.25 -8.46 -27.25
C TYR A 93 17.49 -7.26 -27.82
N ILE A 94 17.56 -6.12 -27.14
CA ILE A 94 16.99 -4.86 -27.63
C ILE A 94 18.07 -4.12 -28.42
N SER A 95 18.03 -4.20 -29.75
CA SER A 95 18.93 -3.45 -30.63
C SER A 95 18.66 -1.95 -30.48
N SER A 96 19.68 -1.19 -30.05
CA SER A 96 19.63 0.27 -29.94
C SER A 96 20.13 0.98 -31.22
N THR A 97 20.63 0.24 -32.21
CA THR A 97 21.39 0.78 -33.33
C THR A 97 20.59 1.04 -34.61
N ASP A 98 19.38 0.47 -34.73
CA ASP A 98 18.73 0.31 -36.05
C ASP A 98 17.65 1.38 -36.31
N GLY A 99 17.69 2.49 -35.58
CA GLY A 99 16.72 3.60 -35.69
C GLY A 99 15.30 3.27 -35.20
N LYS A 100 14.99 1.99 -34.93
CA LYS A 100 13.79 1.54 -34.24
C LYS A 100 14.06 1.49 -32.74
N GLN A 101 14.12 2.65 -32.10
CA GLN A 101 14.12 2.69 -30.64
C GLN A 101 12.92 1.88 -30.13
N TYR A 102 13.17 0.96 -29.20
CA TYR A 102 12.11 0.34 -28.42
C TYR A 102 11.28 1.45 -27.75
N VAL A 103 10.00 1.55 -28.14
CA VAL A 103 9.05 2.47 -27.54
C VAL A 103 8.09 1.64 -26.70
N PRO A 104 8.14 1.73 -25.36
CA PRO A 104 7.18 1.06 -24.50
C PRO A 104 5.75 1.46 -24.89
N LYS A 105 4.89 0.49 -25.22
CA LYS A 105 3.48 0.74 -25.58
C LYS A 105 2.67 1.42 -24.46
N HIS A 106 3.18 1.42 -23.22
CA HIS A 106 2.49 1.91 -22.03
C HIS A 106 2.94 3.31 -21.56
N TRP A 107 3.74 4.04 -22.34
CA TRP A 107 4.02 5.42 -21.96
C TRP A 107 2.74 6.27 -22.06
N PRO A 108 2.30 6.94 -20.98
CA PRO A 108 1.09 7.73 -21.03
C PRO A 108 1.25 8.82 -22.10
N GLU A 109 0.25 8.93 -22.97
CA GLU A 109 0.21 9.97 -23.99
C GLU A 109 -0.04 11.32 -23.32
N CYS A 110 0.61 12.36 -23.83
CA CYS A 110 0.42 13.71 -23.30
C CYS A 110 -1.04 14.16 -23.54
N PRO A 111 -1.79 14.54 -22.49
CA PRO A 111 -3.18 14.94 -22.63
C PRO A 111 -3.36 16.20 -23.49
N GLU A 112 -2.34 17.07 -23.52
CA GLU A 112 -2.39 18.33 -24.25
C GLU A 112 -2.04 18.16 -25.73
N CYS A 113 -0.81 17.72 -26.03
CA CYS A 113 -0.37 17.69 -27.42
C CYS A 113 -0.83 16.41 -28.15
N ARG A 114 -0.94 15.27 -27.46
CA ARG A 114 -1.13 13.88 -27.97
C ARG A 114 0.11 13.16 -28.54
N PRO A 115 0.94 13.72 -29.46
CA PRO A 115 2.17 13.06 -29.90
C PRO A 115 3.21 12.89 -28.79
N GLY A 116 3.20 13.78 -27.79
CA GLY A 116 4.14 13.71 -26.66
C GLY A 116 3.92 12.47 -25.79
N ARG A 117 4.98 12.03 -25.12
CA ARG A 117 4.96 10.91 -24.17
C ARG A 117 5.40 11.37 -22.80
N GLY A 118 4.81 10.80 -21.76
CA GLY A 118 5.10 11.14 -20.37
C GLY A 118 6.31 10.38 -19.84
N LYS A 119 7.36 11.11 -19.45
CA LYS A 119 8.46 10.55 -18.66
C LYS A 119 8.20 10.82 -17.18
N LYS A 120 8.30 9.79 -16.32
CA LYS A 120 8.24 9.96 -14.85
C LYS A 120 9.34 10.93 -14.44
N ASP A 121 8.95 11.97 -13.72
CA ASP A 121 9.81 13.04 -13.23
C ASP A 121 9.36 13.43 -11.82
N TYR A 122 10.25 14.09 -11.09
CA TYR A 122 10.05 14.38 -9.67
C TYR A 122 9.95 15.88 -9.43
N GLY A 123 9.02 16.25 -8.57
CA GLY A 123 8.75 17.63 -8.18
C GLY A 123 9.33 17.97 -6.83
N ARG A 124 8.51 18.64 -6.03
CA ARG A 124 8.91 19.07 -4.69
C ARG A 124 9.04 17.85 -3.76
N CYS A 125 10.21 17.71 -3.15
CA CYS A 125 10.40 16.80 -2.02
C CYS A 125 10.09 17.51 -0.69
N ARG A 126 9.36 16.84 0.19
CA ARG A 126 9.03 17.25 1.56
C ARG A 126 9.55 16.17 2.52
N GLU A 127 10.85 16.19 2.75
CA GLU A 127 11.56 15.20 3.57
C GLU A 127 10.92 14.98 4.94
N SER A 128 10.48 16.05 5.61
CA SER A 128 9.83 15.99 6.93
C SER A 128 8.51 15.22 6.94
N LEU A 129 7.87 15.06 5.79
CA LEU A 129 6.62 14.31 5.62
C LEU A 129 6.82 13.00 4.85
N ASN A 130 8.07 12.69 4.48
CA ASN A 130 8.41 11.60 3.59
C ASN A 130 7.59 11.59 2.27
N ARG A 131 7.32 12.77 1.69
CA ARG A 131 6.56 12.88 0.42
C ARG A 131 7.42 13.44 -0.70
N ILE A 132 7.37 12.84 -1.87
CA ILE A 132 7.90 13.41 -3.10
C ILE A 132 6.78 13.48 -4.13
N GLU A 133 6.61 14.66 -4.74
CA GLU A 133 5.66 14.81 -5.84
C GLU A 133 6.18 14.06 -7.07
N VAL A 134 5.35 13.20 -7.63
CA VAL A 134 5.60 12.43 -8.84
C VAL A 134 4.63 12.86 -9.92
N PHE A 135 5.15 13.07 -11.13
CA PHE A 135 4.34 13.41 -12.30
C PHE A 135 4.97 12.89 -13.58
N TYR A 136 4.21 12.97 -14.67
CA TYR A 136 4.71 12.72 -16.02
C TYR A 136 5.01 14.05 -16.70
N ARG A 137 6.22 14.22 -17.23
CA ARG A 137 6.59 15.37 -18.08
C ARG A 137 6.57 14.97 -19.55
N CYS A 138 5.87 15.75 -20.37
CA CYS A 138 5.79 15.54 -21.81
C CYS A 138 7.14 15.77 -22.47
N SER A 139 7.64 14.80 -23.23
CA SER A 139 8.87 14.92 -24.02
C SER A 139 8.83 15.97 -25.14
N ASN A 140 7.63 16.34 -25.62
CA ASN A 140 7.44 17.29 -26.72
C ASN A 140 7.11 18.72 -26.27
N CYS A 141 6.03 18.92 -25.51
CA CYS A 141 5.55 20.25 -25.10
C CYS A 141 5.83 20.58 -23.62
N SER A 142 6.57 19.75 -22.89
CA SER A 142 6.92 19.94 -21.48
C SER A 142 5.78 20.02 -20.46
N THR A 143 4.51 19.89 -20.89
CA THR A 143 3.35 19.78 -20.00
C THR A 143 3.54 18.67 -18.98
N THR A 144 3.16 18.92 -17.73
CA THR A 144 3.14 17.93 -16.66
C THR A 144 1.71 17.48 -16.36
N TRP A 145 1.51 16.20 -16.01
CA TRP A 145 0.21 15.66 -15.58
C TRP A 145 0.38 14.45 -14.65
N GLY A 146 -0.74 14.02 -14.06
CA GLY A 146 -0.75 12.87 -13.16
C GLY A 146 0.00 13.12 -11.85
N HIS A 147 -0.04 14.36 -11.36
CA HIS A 147 0.61 14.75 -10.11
C HIS A 147 -0.01 14.01 -8.92
N HIS A 148 0.83 13.35 -8.14
CA HIS A 148 0.48 12.72 -6.88
C HIS A 148 1.72 12.64 -5.99
N ASP A 149 1.54 12.42 -4.69
CA ASP A 149 2.66 12.22 -3.76
C ASP A 149 2.98 10.72 -3.65
N GLU A 150 4.25 10.35 -3.71
CA GLU A 150 4.80 9.02 -3.39
C GLU A 150 5.76 9.14 -2.17
N PRO A 151 6.12 8.03 -1.49
CA PRO A 151 7.11 8.07 -0.41
C PRO A 151 8.49 8.46 -0.94
N ASN A 152 9.17 9.39 -0.25
CA ASN A 152 10.56 9.76 -0.58
C ASN A 152 11.59 8.69 -0.13
N ASP A 153 11.30 8.00 0.97
CA ASP A 153 12.00 6.82 1.50
C ASP A 153 10.96 5.73 1.78
N GLU A 154 11.00 4.64 1.01
CA GLU A 154 10.06 3.51 1.14
C GLU A 154 10.10 2.83 2.53
N LYS A 155 11.13 3.08 3.34
CA LYS A 155 11.26 2.51 4.69
C LYS A 155 10.53 3.32 5.75
N LEU A 156 10.15 4.56 5.43
CA LEU A 156 9.45 5.47 6.33
C LEU A 156 7.99 5.60 5.89
N PRO A 157 7.05 5.81 6.83
CA PRO A 157 5.67 6.08 6.45
C PRO A 157 5.53 7.47 5.83
N MET A 158 4.57 7.63 4.93
CA MET A 158 4.14 8.96 4.47
C MET A 158 3.33 9.65 5.57
N LEU A 159 3.65 10.91 5.87
CA LEU A 159 2.93 11.70 6.87
C LEU A 159 2.04 12.75 6.20
N GLU A 160 0.85 12.96 6.73
CA GLU A 160 -0.02 14.11 6.45
C GLU A 160 0.63 15.43 6.87
N ASP A 161 0.07 16.54 6.39
CA ASP A 161 0.57 17.89 6.68
C ASP A 161 0.62 18.23 8.18
N ASP A 162 -0.20 17.56 8.97
CA ASP A 162 -0.24 17.66 10.44
C ASP A 162 0.64 16.60 11.15
N GLY A 163 1.45 15.86 10.40
CA GLY A 163 2.37 14.84 10.90
C GLY A 163 1.72 13.51 11.25
N ARG A 164 0.48 13.25 10.81
CA ARG A 164 -0.20 11.97 11.02
C ARG A 164 0.22 10.94 9.97
N ASP A 165 0.47 9.70 10.40
CA ASP A 165 0.64 8.57 9.49
C ASP A 165 -0.73 7.93 9.22
N THR A 166 -1.14 7.90 7.94
CA THR A 166 -2.41 7.33 7.47
C THR A 166 -2.26 5.91 6.90
N GLU A 167 -1.04 5.43 6.68
CA GLU A 167 -0.74 4.10 6.13
C GLU A 167 -0.42 3.08 7.24
N GLY A 168 0.19 3.55 8.33
CA GLY A 168 0.65 2.72 9.44
C GLY A 168 -0.44 2.23 10.40
N GLY A 169 -1.72 2.49 10.10
CA GLY A 169 -2.88 1.98 10.84
C GLY A 169 -3.11 2.64 12.21
N CYS A 170 -4.31 2.46 12.76
CA CYS A 170 -4.73 3.14 13.99
C CYS A 170 -3.98 2.68 15.24
N VAL A 171 -3.64 1.38 15.33
CA VAL A 171 -2.97 0.80 16.50
C VAL A 171 -1.55 1.36 16.70
N PRO A 172 -0.61 1.28 15.73
CA PRO A 172 0.73 1.84 15.90
C PRO A 172 0.72 3.34 16.12
N PHE A 173 -0.21 4.05 15.47
CA PHE A 173 -0.38 5.48 15.67
C PHE A 173 -0.78 5.78 17.11
N SER A 174 -1.79 5.07 17.62
CA SER A 174 -2.27 5.29 18.97
C SER A 174 -1.21 5.00 20.03
N ILE A 175 -0.42 3.94 19.84
CA ILE A 175 0.72 3.61 20.69
C ILE A 175 1.78 4.70 20.64
N SER A 176 2.17 5.16 19.43
CA SER A 176 3.17 6.23 19.27
C SER A 176 2.76 7.50 20.01
N LYS A 177 1.50 7.93 19.89
CA LYS A 177 1.00 9.14 20.56
C LYS A 177 0.91 8.96 22.07
N THR A 178 0.39 7.85 22.56
CA THR A 178 0.20 7.64 24.01
C THR A 178 1.51 7.37 24.76
N CYS A 179 2.46 6.69 24.14
CA CYS A 179 3.77 6.40 24.72
C CYS A 179 4.78 7.53 24.50
N GLY A 180 4.53 8.45 23.57
CA GLY A 180 5.49 9.48 23.17
C GLY A 180 6.73 8.91 22.45
N ILE A 181 6.61 7.75 21.81
CA ILE A 181 7.68 7.09 21.06
C ILE A 181 7.55 7.46 19.58
N PRO A 182 8.66 7.73 18.86
CA PRO A 182 8.62 7.95 17.42
C PRO A 182 7.90 6.82 16.68
N PHE A 183 6.99 7.20 15.79
CA PHE A 183 6.17 6.27 15.04
C PHE A 183 6.98 5.17 14.31
N PRO A 184 8.09 5.47 13.62
CA PRO A 184 8.90 4.44 12.93
C PRO A 184 9.36 3.31 13.85
N THR A 185 9.71 3.63 15.09
CA THR A 185 10.10 2.63 16.10
C THR A 185 8.89 1.79 16.51
N VAL A 186 7.74 2.42 16.73
CA VAL A 186 6.51 1.72 17.13
C VAL A 186 6.01 0.78 16.05
N ILE A 187 5.96 1.20 14.78
CA ILE A 187 5.48 0.35 13.69
C ILE A 187 6.39 -0.85 13.45
N GLU A 188 7.71 -0.70 13.58
CA GLU A 188 8.65 -1.83 13.51
C GLU A 188 8.36 -2.86 14.61
N VAL A 189 8.13 -2.40 15.83
CA VAL A 189 7.73 -3.28 16.93
C VAL A 189 6.37 -3.92 16.64
N CYS A 190 5.38 -3.16 16.22
CA CYS A 190 4.04 -3.70 15.95
C CYS A 190 4.08 -4.76 14.84
N ARG A 191 4.87 -4.57 13.78
CA ARG A 191 5.08 -5.57 12.72
C ARG A 191 5.61 -6.89 13.27
N ARG A 192 6.56 -6.86 14.22
CA ARG A 192 7.09 -8.07 14.88
C ARG A 192 6.05 -8.84 15.69
N TYR A 193 5.03 -8.15 16.19
CA TYR A 193 3.92 -8.74 16.94
C TYR A 193 2.66 -8.93 16.07
N GLY A 194 2.78 -8.88 14.74
CA GLY A 194 1.70 -9.27 13.83
C GLY A 194 0.76 -8.14 13.40
N TRP A 195 1.24 -6.89 13.38
CA TRP A 195 0.56 -5.82 12.64
C TRP A 195 0.81 -5.96 11.14
N ASP A 196 -0.25 -5.88 10.35
CA ASP A 196 -0.22 -5.91 8.88
C ASP A 196 -1.28 -4.96 8.27
N SER A 197 -1.55 -5.10 6.97
CA SER A 197 -2.54 -4.29 6.24
C SER A 197 -3.98 -4.44 6.73
N GLN A 198 -4.31 -5.52 7.44
CA GLN A 198 -5.62 -5.76 8.08
C GLN A 198 -5.68 -5.20 9.51
N GLY A 199 -4.57 -4.65 10.01
CA GLY A 199 -4.46 -4.04 11.32
C GLY A 199 -3.78 -4.95 12.34
N MET A 200 -4.20 -4.84 13.60
CA MET A 200 -3.60 -5.59 14.71
C MET A 200 -4.64 -5.87 15.78
N ASN A 201 -4.61 -7.09 16.31
CA ASN A 201 -5.46 -7.49 17.43
C ASN A 201 -4.99 -6.83 18.73
N THR A 202 -5.92 -6.43 19.59
CA THR A 202 -5.65 -5.79 20.89
C THR A 202 -4.70 -6.59 21.79
N GLY A 203 -4.80 -7.93 21.78
CA GLY A 203 -3.88 -8.79 22.53
C GLY A 203 -2.42 -8.73 22.04
N GLU A 204 -2.21 -8.60 20.73
CA GLU A 204 -0.87 -8.44 20.15
C GLU A 204 -0.34 -7.02 20.35
N ALA A 205 -1.22 -6.02 20.26
CA ALA A 205 -0.89 -4.64 20.59
C ALA A 205 -0.41 -4.50 22.05
N ALA A 206 -1.05 -5.19 22.99
CA ALA A 206 -0.61 -5.22 24.39
C ALA A 206 0.79 -5.83 24.56
N LYS A 207 1.14 -6.88 23.79
CA LYS A 207 2.50 -7.45 23.78
C LYS A 207 3.51 -6.48 23.18
N ALA A 208 3.15 -5.81 22.08
CA ALA A 208 3.99 -4.79 21.45
C ALA A 208 4.28 -3.65 22.42
N MET A 209 3.27 -3.12 23.11
CA MET A 209 3.44 -2.09 24.14
C MET A 209 4.34 -2.55 25.28
N LYS A 210 4.16 -3.79 25.76
CA LYS A 210 5.03 -4.35 26.81
C LYS A 210 6.49 -4.38 26.37
N SER A 211 6.75 -4.73 25.11
CA SER A 211 8.12 -4.71 24.56
C SER A 211 8.72 -3.30 24.43
N LEU A 212 7.87 -2.27 24.36
CA LEU A 212 8.26 -0.86 24.39
C LEU A 212 8.42 -0.31 25.83
N GLY A 213 8.17 -1.14 26.85
CA GLY A 213 8.23 -0.73 28.26
C GLY A 213 6.95 -0.04 28.76
N PHE A 214 5.80 -0.35 28.16
CA PHE A 214 4.50 0.19 28.55
C PHE A 214 3.48 -0.91 28.76
N THR A 215 2.58 -0.71 29.71
CA THR A 215 1.48 -1.63 30.00
C THR A 215 0.13 -0.95 29.73
N LEU A 216 -0.78 -1.69 29.09
CA LEU A 216 -2.19 -1.32 28.98
C LEU A 216 -2.96 -1.82 30.18
N VAL A 217 -3.53 -0.90 30.96
CA VAL A 217 -4.39 -1.22 32.09
C VAL A 217 -5.83 -0.92 31.69
N SER A 218 -6.67 -1.95 31.59
CA SER A 218 -8.09 -1.74 31.33
C SER A 218 -8.73 -1.00 32.50
N VAL A 219 -9.43 0.10 32.21
CA VAL A 219 -10.12 0.91 33.21
C VAL A 219 -11.63 0.94 32.93
N PRO A 220 -12.48 1.01 33.97
CA PRO A 220 -13.91 1.15 33.79
C PRO A 220 -14.24 2.42 33.00
N LEU A 221 -15.22 2.33 32.08
CA LEU A 221 -15.69 3.51 31.37
C LEU A 221 -16.33 4.49 32.36
N PRO A 222 -15.92 5.77 32.38
CA PRO A 222 -16.47 6.75 33.29
C PRO A 222 -17.95 7.03 32.99
N GLY A 223 -18.75 7.14 34.05
CA GLY A 223 -20.21 7.32 33.98
C GLY A 223 -20.95 6.31 34.86
N THR A 224 -21.09 6.61 36.14
CA THR A 224 -21.87 5.82 37.09
C THR A 224 -23.38 5.97 36.83
N GLY A 225 -24.06 4.88 36.47
CA GLY A 225 -25.48 4.70 36.84
C GLY A 225 -26.58 5.00 35.83
N SER A 226 -26.33 5.10 34.51
CA SER A 226 -27.45 5.10 33.57
C SER A 226 -27.12 4.36 32.28
N LYS A 227 -28.16 3.84 31.63
CA LYS A 227 -28.19 3.16 30.32
C LYS A 227 -27.72 4.06 29.15
N GLY A 228 -26.77 4.95 29.40
CA GLY A 228 -26.22 5.90 28.45
C GLY A 228 -25.11 5.26 27.61
N LYS A 229 -25.08 5.65 26.35
CA LYS A 229 -24.06 5.24 25.38
C LYS A 229 -22.75 5.96 25.71
N HIS A 230 -21.69 5.23 26.11
CA HIS A 230 -20.36 5.80 26.35
C HIS A 230 -19.73 6.21 25.03
N THR A 231 -20.00 7.44 24.60
CA THR A 231 -19.40 8.00 23.38
C THR A 231 -17.98 8.50 23.62
N VAL A 232 -17.18 8.58 22.56
CA VAL A 232 -15.84 9.20 22.59
C VAL A 232 -15.88 10.57 23.25
N ARG A 233 -16.85 11.43 22.90
CA ARG A 233 -17.04 12.75 23.52
C ARG A 233 -17.26 12.68 25.04
N SER A 234 -18.18 11.83 25.48
CA SER A 234 -18.51 11.72 26.91
C SER A 234 -17.38 11.11 27.73
N VAL A 235 -16.65 10.14 27.16
CA VAL A 235 -15.50 9.52 27.83
C VAL A 235 -14.37 10.53 27.93
N ALA A 236 -13.98 11.17 26.84
CA ALA A 236 -12.88 12.14 26.82
C ALA A 236 -13.10 13.32 27.78
N ALA A 237 -14.34 13.78 27.96
CA ALA A 237 -14.67 14.83 28.92
C ALA A 237 -14.46 14.44 30.40
N ALA A 238 -14.39 13.14 30.71
CA ALA A 238 -14.21 12.62 32.05
C ALA A 238 -12.78 12.12 32.34
N LEU A 239 -11.91 12.06 31.32
CA LEU A 239 -10.52 11.62 31.49
C LEU A 239 -9.66 12.72 32.10
N HIS A 240 -8.69 12.32 32.92
CA HIS A 240 -7.73 13.26 33.49
C HIS A 240 -6.67 13.66 32.44
N PRO A 241 -6.44 14.96 32.16
CA PRO A 241 -5.58 15.41 31.06
C PRO A 241 -4.09 15.07 31.23
N SER A 242 -3.64 14.81 32.46
CA SER A 242 -2.23 14.44 32.74
C SER A 242 -1.91 12.97 32.49
N ARG A 243 -2.88 12.17 32.05
CA ARG A 243 -2.73 10.72 31.82
C ARG A 243 -2.95 10.44 30.33
N ALA A 244 -2.35 9.35 29.86
CA ALA A 244 -2.52 8.87 28.49
C ALA A 244 -3.49 7.70 28.47
N TYR A 245 -4.43 7.71 27.52
CA TYR A 245 -5.40 6.64 27.35
C TYR A 245 -5.53 6.24 25.90
N ILE A 246 -5.89 4.97 25.68
CA ILE A 246 -6.36 4.45 24.41
C ILE A 246 -7.86 4.16 24.53
N LEU A 247 -8.63 4.72 23.60
CA LEU A 247 -10.05 4.47 23.44
C LEU A 247 -10.22 3.50 22.27
N GLU A 248 -10.72 2.30 22.55
CA GLU A 248 -11.04 1.31 21.53
C GLU A 248 -12.51 1.45 21.14
N VAL A 249 -12.75 1.75 19.87
CA VAL A 249 -14.07 1.75 19.23
C VAL A 249 -14.12 0.64 18.18
N LYS A 250 -15.27 0.46 17.51
CA LYS A 250 -15.41 -0.60 16.51
C LYS A 250 -14.32 -0.49 15.43
N SER A 251 -13.44 -1.49 15.40
CA SER A 251 -12.33 -1.61 14.44
C SER A 251 -11.33 -0.44 14.43
N HIS A 252 -11.23 0.34 15.52
CA HIS A 252 -10.37 1.53 15.53
C HIS A 252 -9.89 1.92 16.93
N TRP A 253 -8.67 2.46 17.01
CA TRP A 253 -8.09 2.99 18.24
C TRP A 253 -7.89 4.50 18.14
N LEU A 254 -8.21 5.21 19.22
CA LEU A 254 -7.94 6.63 19.38
C LEU A 254 -7.07 6.85 20.60
N SER A 255 -6.25 7.90 20.57
CA SER A 255 -5.42 8.30 21.71
C SER A 255 -5.99 9.52 22.41
N TYR A 256 -5.93 9.53 23.73
CA TYR A 256 -6.16 10.73 24.53
C TYR A 256 -4.88 11.07 25.29
N VAL A 257 -4.28 12.21 24.97
CA VAL A 257 -2.97 12.63 25.51
C VAL A 257 -2.99 14.12 25.77
N GLY A 258 -2.55 14.55 26.97
CA GLY A 258 -2.44 15.97 27.30
C GLY A 258 -3.78 16.72 27.34
N GLY A 259 -4.90 16.01 27.48
CA GLY A 259 -6.23 16.60 27.41
C GLY A 259 -6.89 16.59 26.03
N GLU A 260 -6.19 16.11 25.00
CA GLU A 260 -6.66 16.13 23.61
C GLU A 260 -6.88 14.72 23.05
N LEU A 261 -7.91 14.57 22.22
CA LEU A 261 -8.11 13.39 21.40
C LEU A 261 -7.27 13.51 20.12
N VAL A 262 -6.50 12.47 19.84
CA VAL A 262 -5.64 12.36 18.67
C VAL A 262 -6.01 11.08 17.92
N ASP A 263 -6.21 11.22 16.62
CA ASP A 263 -6.68 10.16 15.74
C ASP A 263 -5.93 10.21 14.41
N ASN A 264 -5.60 9.05 13.84
CA ASN A 264 -5.02 8.93 12.51
C ASN A 264 -6.07 9.01 11.39
N ASP A 265 -7.36 8.86 11.71
CA ASP A 265 -8.44 9.15 10.76
C ASP A 265 -8.78 10.67 10.76
N ARG A 266 -9.22 11.19 9.61
CA ARG A 266 -9.72 12.57 9.46
C ARG A 266 -10.97 12.85 10.30
N SER A 267 -11.71 11.82 10.73
CA SER A 267 -12.87 11.99 11.59
C SER A 267 -12.70 11.25 12.93
N THR A 268 -12.53 12.00 14.02
CA THR A 268 -12.39 11.46 15.39
C THR A 268 -13.63 10.69 15.89
N GLY A 269 -14.72 10.66 15.11
CA GLY A 269 -15.92 9.91 15.46
C GLY A 269 -16.47 10.24 16.86
N LEU A 270 -16.63 11.53 17.21
CA LEU A 270 -16.95 11.93 18.60
C LEU A 270 -18.25 11.31 19.16
N SER A 271 -19.20 10.92 18.31
CA SER A 271 -20.45 10.23 18.66
C SER A 271 -20.33 8.69 18.67
N THR A 272 -19.18 8.15 18.26
CA THR A 272 -18.89 6.72 18.23
C THR A 272 -18.78 6.16 19.65
N HIS A 273 -19.19 4.91 19.83
CA HIS A 273 -19.21 4.25 21.14
C HIS A 273 -17.84 3.66 21.46
N VAL A 274 -17.38 3.89 22.68
CA VAL A 274 -16.18 3.29 23.25
C VAL A 274 -16.55 1.92 23.81
N HIS A 275 -15.85 0.88 23.33
CA HIS A 275 -16.01 -0.49 23.80
C HIS A 275 -15.07 -0.80 24.96
N HIS A 276 -13.81 -0.37 24.82
CA HIS A 276 -12.80 -0.52 25.85
C HIS A 276 -12.01 0.78 26.03
N LEU A 277 -11.59 1.00 27.27
CA LEU A 277 -10.73 2.11 27.65
C LEU A 277 -9.53 1.53 28.38
N TYR A 278 -8.35 1.96 27.95
CA TYR A 278 -7.09 1.55 28.56
C TYR A 278 -6.32 2.78 29.03
N GLU A 279 -5.86 2.78 30.27
CA GLU A 279 -4.86 3.71 30.77
C GLU A 279 -3.47 3.16 30.43
N VAL A 280 -2.60 4.02 29.89
CA VAL A 280 -1.24 3.64 29.47
C VAL A 280 -0.25 3.97 30.60
N HIS A 281 0.42 2.93 31.09
CA HIS A 281 1.42 3.05 32.16
C HIS A 281 2.80 2.77 31.61
N ARG A 282 3.80 3.54 32.05
CA ARG A 282 5.22 3.24 31.78
C ARG A 282 5.72 2.26 32.83
N ASP A 283 6.32 1.17 32.40
CA ASP A 283 6.94 0.20 33.29
C ASP A 283 8.27 0.81 33.79
N LEU A 284 8.35 1.13 35.09
CA LEU A 284 9.54 1.77 35.67
C LEU A 284 10.70 0.80 35.94
N GLU A 285 10.53 -0.49 35.67
CA GLU A 285 11.53 -1.54 35.99
C GLU A 285 12.59 -1.76 34.90
N SER A 286 12.46 -1.18 33.70
CA SER A 286 13.41 -1.35 32.59
C SER A 286 14.51 -0.28 32.51
N ALA A 287 14.49 0.75 33.37
CA ALA A 287 15.47 1.84 33.33
C ALA A 287 16.75 1.59 34.15
N SER A 288 16.86 0.46 34.86
CA SER A 288 17.99 0.17 35.75
C SER A 288 18.99 -0.87 35.21
N ALA A 289 18.79 -1.42 34.01
CA ALA A 289 19.64 -2.48 33.46
C ALA A 289 20.81 -1.99 32.57
N ASP A 290 20.80 -0.74 32.09
CA ASP A 290 21.86 -0.18 31.23
C ASP A 290 22.76 0.84 31.98
N SER A 291 22.98 0.63 33.27
CA SER A 291 23.91 1.43 34.07
C SER A 291 24.84 0.57 34.92
N LEU A 292 25.51 -0.41 34.29
CA LEU A 292 26.76 -1.01 34.78
C LEU A 292 27.65 -1.45 33.60
#